data_AF-A0A8J6QJR7-F1
#
_entry.id   AF-A0A8J6QJR7-F1
#
_cell.length_a   1.000
_cell.length_b   1.000
_cell.length_c   1.000
_cell.angle_alpha   90.00
_cell.angle_beta   90.00
_cell.angle_gamma   90.00
#
_symmetry.space_group_name_H-M   'P 1'
#
loop_
_entity.id
_entity.type
_entity.pdbx_description
1 polymer ?
#
loop_
_entity_poly.entity_id
_entity_poly.type
_entity_poly.pdbx_seq_one_letter_code
_entity_poly.pdbx_strand_id
1 'polypeptide(L)'
;MAKLNFGKKLIEVRTSKGLTQEEVAEKCNVSVRTIQRIESGIVKPRAYTIRKISNILEFDFFEISEQNCDEDNESLEVNKHSILWYIKDLFNLKTNTMRKLLILTAPLFIFLCLFGLNASCQQKELLAEIEGTWQLCGKDSLISTNVEGFGKSRIKVISKGTFTVTEMKVKDSTLFADFVGSYKIEKNIYIEKILYTNPALRNYKGITNSFEYEIKDDLLFLKGVNNIYDEIWKRVEFN
;
A
#
# COMPACT_ATOMS: atom_id res chain seq x y z
N MET A 1 50.10 21.92 -15.69
CA MET A 1 50.31 21.53 -17.11
C MET A 1 49.40 22.37 -17.98
N ALA A 2 49.89 22.90 -19.10
CA ALA A 2 49.11 23.77 -19.98
C ALA A 2 47.99 22.99 -20.70
N LYS A 3 46.74 23.46 -20.59
CA LYS A 3 45.54 22.90 -21.26
C LYS A 3 45.76 22.90 -22.78
N LEU A 4 45.75 21.74 -23.42
CA LEU A 4 45.95 21.59 -24.87
C LEU A 4 44.68 22.03 -25.61
N ASN A 5 44.68 23.27 -26.11
CA ASN A 5 43.53 23.84 -26.80
C ASN A 5 43.49 23.34 -28.25
N PHE A 6 42.39 22.68 -28.62
CA PHE A 6 42.11 22.19 -29.98
C PHE A 6 42.41 23.23 -31.07
N GLY A 7 41.96 24.48 -30.87
CA GLY A 7 42.15 25.56 -31.85
C GLY A 7 43.63 25.93 -32.06
N LYS A 8 44.43 25.93 -30.98
CA LYS A 8 45.87 26.18 -31.07
C LYS A 8 46.61 25.07 -31.82
N LYS A 9 46.26 23.80 -31.56
CA LYS A 9 46.87 22.68 -32.27
C LYS A 9 46.47 22.65 -33.75
N LEU A 10 45.23 23.02 -34.05
CA LEU A 10 44.77 23.17 -35.43
C LEU A 10 45.60 24.21 -36.19
N ILE A 11 45.86 25.38 -35.60
CA ILE A 11 46.73 26.41 -36.19
C ILE A 11 48.12 25.84 -36.46
N GLU A 12 48.73 25.19 -35.48
CA GLU A 12 50.08 24.62 -35.56
C GLU A 12 50.20 23.59 -36.69
N VAL A 13 49.27 22.64 -36.77
CA VAL A 13 49.29 21.60 -37.81
C VAL A 13 49.03 22.22 -39.18
N ARG A 14 48.08 23.16 -39.29
CA ARG A 14 47.78 23.85 -40.55
C ARG A 14 49.01 24.62 -41.08
N THR A 15 49.66 25.41 -40.23
CA THR A 15 50.84 26.21 -40.64
C THR A 15 52.04 25.33 -40.94
N SER A 16 52.23 24.21 -40.22
CA SER A 16 53.27 23.24 -40.54
C SER A 16 53.12 22.61 -41.93
N LYS A 17 51.87 22.54 -42.44
CA LYS A 17 51.54 22.07 -43.79
C LYS A 17 51.48 23.19 -44.83
N GLY A 18 51.78 24.43 -44.45
CA GLY A 18 51.79 25.60 -45.35
C GLY A 18 50.41 26.01 -45.87
N LEU A 19 49.32 25.58 -45.23
CA LEU A 19 47.96 25.82 -45.70
C LEU A 19 47.36 27.12 -45.12
N THR A 20 46.58 27.85 -45.91
CA THR A 20 45.79 29.00 -45.46
C THR A 20 44.47 28.56 -44.81
N GLN A 21 43.79 29.47 -44.09
CA GLN A 21 42.47 29.17 -43.51
C GLN A 21 41.43 28.92 -44.61
N GLU A 22 41.55 29.64 -45.72
CA GLU A 22 40.73 29.52 -46.92
C GLU A 22 40.87 28.14 -47.56
N GLU A 23 42.11 27.66 -47.73
CA GLU A 23 42.40 26.35 -48.32
C GLU A 23 41.89 25.19 -47.45
N VAL A 24 42.03 25.30 -46.11
CA VAL A 24 41.47 24.29 -45.20
C VAL A 24 39.94 24.31 -45.22
N ALA A 25 39.34 25.51 -45.27
CA ALA A 25 37.89 25.66 -45.34
C ALA A 25 37.32 25.05 -46.63
N GLU A 26 37.94 25.33 -47.77
CA GLU A 26 37.58 24.76 -49.07
C GLU A 26 37.70 23.23 -49.07
N LYS A 27 38.86 22.69 -48.65
CA LYS A 27 39.07 21.23 -48.58
C LYS A 27 38.11 20.55 -47.62
N CYS A 28 37.78 21.18 -46.48
CA CYS A 28 36.81 20.65 -45.52
C CYS A 28 35.35 20.81 -45.97
N ASN A 29 35.09 21.58 -47.03
CA ASN A 29 33.76 22.03 -47.43
C ASN A 29 33.00 22.68 -46.26
N VAL A 30 33.64 23.68 -45.62
CA VAL A 30 33.06 24.54 -44.58
C VAL A 30 33.39 26.00 -44.89
N SER A 31 32.69 26.94 -44.25
CA SER A 31 33.03 28.36 -44.42
C SER A 31 34.36 28.71 -43.76
N VAL A 32 35.10 29.69 -44.32
CA VAL A 32 36.32 30.24 -43.72
C VAL A 32 36.06 30.72 -42.28
N ARG A 33 34.90 31.35 -42.06
CA ARG A 33 34.43 31.78 -40.74
C ARG A 33 34.30 30.63 -39.75
N THR A 34 33.96 29.42 -40.21
CA THR A 34 33.89 28.22 -39.36
C THR A 34 35.29 27.83 -38.89
N ILE A 35 36.28 27.77 -39.80
CA ILE A 35 37.68 27.47 -39.44
C ILE A 35 38.24 28.52 -38.48
N GLN A 36 38.01 29.81 -38.75
CA GLN A 36 38.42 30.90 -37.86
C GLN A 36 37.83 30.80 -36.45
N ARG A 37 36.54 30.47 -36.34
CA ARG A 37 35.86 30.29 -35.05
C ARG A 37 36.37 29.07 -34.28
N ILE A 38 36.81 28.03 -34.98
CA ILE A 38 37.42 26.85 -34.38
C ILE A 38 38.84 27.16 -33.90
N GLU A 39 39.66 27.81 -34.73
CA GLU A 39 41.04 28.21 -34.39
C GLU A 39 41.08 29.20 -33.21
N SER A 40 40.10 30.11 -33.13
CA SER A 40 39.95 31.04 -32.00
C SER A 40 39.29 30.42 -30.75
N GLY A 41 38.82 29.17 -30.82
CA GLY A 41 38.16 28.48 -29.71
C GLY A 41 36.74 28.95 -29.40
N ILE A 42 36.14 29.80 -30.24
CA ILE A 42 34.75 30.29 -30.09
C ILE A 42 33.73 29.16 -30.32
N VAL A 43 34.06 28.19 -31.16
CA VAL A 43 33.18 27.06 -31.49
C VAL A 43 33.95 25.75 -31.47
N LYS A 44 33.38 24.75 -30.80
CA LYS A 44 33.85 23.37 -30.89
C LYS A 44 33.34 22.72 -32.19
N PRO A 45 34.21 22.17 -33.04
CA PRO A 45 33.77 21.46 -34.25
C PRO A 45 33.05 20.16 -33.87
N ARG A 46 32.02 19.80 -34.64
CA ARG A 46 31.34 18.51 -34.48
C ARG A 46 32.26 17.37 -34.93
N ALA A 47 32.01 16.15 -34.46
CA ALA A 47 32.78 14.95 -34.82
C ALA A 47 32.99 14.77 -36.33
N TYR A 48 31.96 15.09 -37.14
CA TYR A 48 32.06 15.08 -38.60
C TYR A 48 33.10 16.08 -39.14
N THR A 49 33.12 17.30 -38.61
CA THR A 49 34.09 18.34 -38.97
C THR A 49 35.49 17.98 -38.49
N ILE A 50 35.63 17.42 -37.28
CA ILE A 50 36.90 16.92 -36.73
C ILE A 50 37.48 15.87 -37.66
N ARG A 51 36.68 14.89 -38.09
CA ARG A 51 37.12 13.83 -39.01
C ARG A 51 37.61 14.38 -40.34
N LYS A 52 36.90 15.35 -40.92
CA LYS A 52 37.32 16.01 -42.17
C LYS A 52 38.64 16.75 -42.02
N ILE A 53 38.76 17.57 -40.98
CA ILE A 53 39.98 18.32 -40.68
C ILE A 53 41.14 17.33 -40.47
N SER A 54 40.91 16.26 -39.71
CA SER A 54 41.90 15.21 -39.44
C SER A 54 42.39 14.52 -40.70
N ASN A 55 41.48 14.22 -41.64
CA ASN A 55 41.84 13.60 -42.91
C ASN A 55 42.68 14.54 -43.79
N ILE A 56 42.33 15.82 -43.87
CA ILE A 56 43.03 16.80 -44.73
C ILE A 56 44.39 17.16 -44.18
N LEU A 57 44.47 17.29 -42.84
CA LEU A 57 45.70 17.62 -42.14
C LEU A 57 46.49 16.38 -41.74
N GLU A 58 46.02 15.17 -42.06
CA GLU A 58 46.62 13.86 -41.72
C GLU A 58 47.09 13.80 -40.26
N PHE A 59 46.27 14.32 -39.36
CA PHE A 59 46.57 14.41 -37.94
C PHE A 59 45.31 14.02 -37.17
N ASP A 60 45.44 13.12 -36.19
CA ASP A 60 44.28 12.69 -35.40
C ASP A 60 43.92 13.74 -34.35
N PHE A 61 42.86 14.50 -34.63
CA PHE A 61 42.35 15.51 -33.69
C PHE A 61 41.30 14.96 -32.71
N PHE A 62 40.93 13.67 -32.78
CA PHE A 62 39.92 13.09 -31.87
C PHE A 62 40.41 13.08 -30.42
N GLU A 63 41.65 12.65 -30.18
CA GLU A 63 42.25 12.60 -28.83
C GLU A 63 42.27 13.99 -28.14
N ILE A 64 42.45 15.05 -28.93
CA ILE A 64 42.51 16.44 -28.43
C ILE A 64 41.10 17.02 -28.23
N SER A 65 40.12 16.53 -29.00
CA SER A 65 38.73 16.96 -28.88
C SER A 65 38.06 16.44 -27.59
N GLU A 66 38.45 15.25 -27.15
CA GLU A 66 37.94 14.58 -25.93
C GLU A 66 38.44 15.26 -24.65
N GLN A 67 39.69 15.73 -24.62
CA GLN A 67 40.24 16.46 -23.47
C GLN A 67 39.64 17.86 -23.26
N ASN A 68 38.89 18.38 -24.24
CA ASN A 68 38.18 19.65 -24.17
C ASN A 68 36.65 19.44 -24.06
N CYS A 69 36.19 18.26 -23.65
CA CYS A 69 34.77 17.92 -23.47
C CYS A 69 34.20 18.25 -22.09
N ASP A 70 34.97 18.80 -21.16
CA ASP A 70 34.45 19.13 -19.83
C ASP A 70 34.61 20.62 -19.59
N GLU A 71 33.53 21.35 -19.84
CA GLU A 71 33.16 22.69 -19.33
C GLU A 71 32.17 23.29 -20.34
N ASP A 72 30.89 22.95 -20.20
CA ASP A 72 29.81 23.94 -20.09
C ASP A 72 28.44 23.25 -20.10
N ASN A 73 27.80 23.26 -18.93
CA ASN A 73 26.41 22.90 -18.64
C ASN A 73 26.00 21.43 -18.80
N GLU A 74 26.44 20.56 -17.87
CA GLU A 74 25.70 19.32 -17.62
C GLU A 74 25.50 19.12 -16.12
N SER A 75 24.24 19.28 -15.72
CA SER A 75 23.71 18.88 -14.42
C SER A 75 24.21 17.48 -14.06
N LEU A 76 24.93 17.39 -12.93
CA LEU A 76 25.18 16.20 -12.11
C LEU A 76 24.90 14.89 -12.87
N GLU A 77 25.96 14.27 -13.40
CA GLU A 77 25.96 12.84 -13.77
C GLU A 77 25.69 12.00 -12.51
N VAL A 78 24.42 11.93 -12.12
CA VAL A 78 23.94 10.92 -11.20
C VAL A 78 23.94 9.63 -12.00
N ASN A 79 25.04 8.90 -11.84
CA ASN A 79 25.24 7.48 -12.13
C ASN A 79 23.99 6.84 -12.81
N LYS A 80 24.09 6.53 -14.10
CA LYS A 80 22.98 6.03 -14.95
C LYS A 80 22.29 4.76 -14.41
N HIS A 81 22.93 4.09 -13.44
CA HIS A 81 22.41 2.93 -12.71
C HIS A 81 21.85 3.25 -11.32
N SER A 82 21.73 4.52 -10.95
CA SER A 82 21.09 4.93 -9.71
C SER A 82 19.60 4.60 -9.76
N ILE A 83 19.06 4.15 -8.63
CA ILE A 83 17.62 3.91 -8.45
C ILE A 83 16.80 5.15 -8.86
N LEU A 84 17.35 6.36 -8.66
CA LEU A 84 16.74 7.62 -9.08
C LEU A 84 16.53 7.73 -10.60
N TRP A 85 17.44 7.20 -11.42
CA TRP A 85 17.26 7.18 -12.88
C TRP A 85 16.08 6.28 -13.26
N TYR A 86 16.00 5.08 -12.68
CA TYR A 86 14.88 4.17 -12.92
C TYR A 86 13.56 4.75 -12.42
N ILE A 87 13.54 5.43 -11.28
CA ILE A 87 12.36 6.15 -10.77
C ILE A 87 11.96 7.25 -11.77
N LYS A 88 12.90 8.07 -12.22
CA LYS A 88 12.64 9.16 -13.17
C LYS A 88 12.13 8.63 -14.52
N ASP A 89 12.67 7.52 -15.01
CA ASP A 89 12.17 6.86 -16.22
C ASP A 89 10.78 6.24 -16.00
N LEU A 90 10.51 5.65 -14.83
CA LEU A 90 9.21 5.06 -14.51
C LEU A 90 8.06 6.08 -14.60
N PHE A 91 8.32 7.34 -14.22
CA PHE A 91 7.36 8.45 -14.37
C PHE A 91 7.37 9.11 -15.75
N ASN A 92 8.31 8.77 -16.62
CA ASN A 92 8.33 9.26 -18.00
C ASN A 92 7.31 8.48 -18.87
N LEU A 93 6.06 8.91 -18.82
CA LEU A 93 4.91 8.27 -19.48
C LEU A 93 4.85 8.46 -21.00
N LYS A 94 5.80 9.19 -21.61
CA LYS A 94 5.87 9.39 -23.06
C LYS A 94 6.24 8.11 -23.83
N THR A 95 6.93 7.17 -23.18
CA THR A 95 7.35 5.89 -23.75
C THR A 95 6.74 4.73 -22.97
N ASN A 96 6.25 3.70 -23.68
CA ASN A 96 5.69 2.48 -23.07
C ASN A 96 4.62 2.72 -22.00
N THR A 97 3.76 3.72 -22.21
CA THR A 97 2.77 4.25 -21.26
C THR A 97 1.93 3.16 -20.60
N MET A 98 1.41 2.21 -21.39
CA MET A 98 0.56 1.12 -20.86
C MET A 98 1.29 0.20 -19.87
N ARG A 99 2.57 -0.09 -20.11
CA ARG A 99 3.37 -0.95 -19.23
C ARG A 99 3.76 -0.22 -17.94
N LYS A 100 4.12 1.06 -18.05
CA LYS A 100 4.45 1.90 -16.88
C LYS A 100 3.24 2.15 -15.98
N LEU A 101 2.05 2.34 -16.56
CA LEU A 101 0.80 2.44 -15.81
C LEU A 101 0.46 1.15 -15.06
N LEU A 102 0.73 -0.02 -15.64
CA LEU A 102 0.56 -1.30 -14.96
C LEU A 102 1.49 -1.42 -13.73
N ILE A 103 2.75 -1.03 -13.89
CA ILE A 103 3.74 -1.06 -12.80
C ILE A 103 3.40 -0.05 -11.70
N LEU A 104 2.89 1.13 -12.05
CA LEU A 104 2.52 2.17 -11.08
C LEU A 104 1.25 1.83 -10.30
N THR A 105 0.32 1.08 -10.89
CA THR A 105 -0.94 0.70 -10.23
C THR A 105 -0.82 -0.57 -9.40
N ALA A 106 0.12 -1.48 -9.71
CA ALA A 106 0.31 -2.71 -8.95
C ALA A 106 0.59 -2.50 -7.44
N PRO A 107 1.46 -1.57 -6.99
CA PRO A 107 1.67 -1.30 -5.58
C PRO A 107 0.42 -0.78 -4.87
N LEU A 108 -0.37 0.08 -5.55
CA LEU A 108 -1.63 0.61 -5.03
C LEU A 108 -2.64 -0.53 -4.82
N PHE A 109 -2.72 -1.45 -5.78
CA PHE A 109 -3.60 -2.60 -5.73
C PHE A 109 -3.18 -3.58 -4.62
N ILE A 110 -1.87 -3.85 -4.50
CA ILE A 110 -1.30 -4.68 -3.42
C ILE A 110 -1.59 -4.04 -2.06
N PHE A 111 -1.40 -2.73 -1.92
CA PHE A 111 -1.72 -2.00 -0.69
C PHE A 111 -3.21 -2.10 -0.34
N LEU A 112 -4.10 -1.92 -1.32
CA LEU A 112 -5.55 -2.06 -1.13
C LEU A 112 -5.93 -3.50 -0.71
N CYS A 113 -5.32 -4.52 -1.32
CA CYS A 113 -5.53 -5.92 -0.97
C CYS A 113 -5.05 -6.22 0.46
N LEU A 114 -3.85 -5.74 0.84
CA LEU A 114 -3.32 -5.93 2.19
C LEU A 114 -4.22 -5.26 3.25
N PHE A 115 -4.73 -4.06 2.97
CA PHE A 115 -5.65 -3.37 3.89
C PHE A 115 -7.01 -4.06 4.01
N GLY A 116 -7.59 -4.52 2.90
CA GLY A 116 -8.90 -5.20 2.90
C GLY A 116 -8.88 -6.56 3.61
N LEU A 117 -7.77 -7.29 3.53
CA LEU A 117 -7.60 -8.57 4.22
C LEU A 117 -7.53 -8.40 5.74
N ASN A 118 -6.83 -7.36 6.22
CA ASN A 118 -6.71 -7.10 7.66
C ASN A 118 -8.07 -6.79 8.30
N ALA A 119 -8.91 -5.94 7.68
CA ALA A 119 -10.23 -5.59 8.21
C ALA A 119 -11.17 -6.80 8.29
N SER A 120 -11.16 -7.65 7.27
CA SER A 120 -11.99 -8.87 7.23
C SER A 120 -11.55 -9.90 8.28
N CYS A 121 -10.23 -10.02 8.50
CA CYS A 121 -9.67 -10.91 9.51
C CYS A 121 -10.07 -10.47 10.92
N GLN A 122 -9.95 -9.16 11.21
CA GLN A 122 -10.29 -8.61 12.52
C GLN A 122 -11.77 -8.80 12.88
N GLN A 123 -12.69 -8.63 11.92
CA GLN A 123 -14.11 -8.89 12.17
C GLN A 123 -14.42 -10.38 12.36
N LYS A 124 -13.70 -11.27 11.68
CA LYS A 124 -13.83 -12.71 11.85
C LYS A 124 -13.33 -13.17 13.23
N GLU A 125 -12.24 -12.60 13.71
CA GLU A 125 -11.67 -12.88 15.03
C GLU A 125 -12.62 -12.45 16.15
N LEU A 126 -13.18 -11.24 16.04
CA LEU A 126 -14.18 -10.71 16.97
C LEU A 126 -15.44 -11.60 17.06
N LEU A 127 -15.93 -12.09 15.91
CA LEU A 127 -17.07 -13.00 15.87
C LEU A 127 -16.74 -14.36 16.47
N ALA A 128 -15.54 -14.90 16.19
CA ALA A 128 -15.11 -16.19 16.74
C ALA A 128 -15.01 -16.16 18.27
N GLU A 129 -14.69 -15.02 18.87
CA GLU A 129 -14.56 -14.88 20.32
C GLU A 129 -15.91 -14.98 21.04
N ILE A 130 -16.96 -14.34 20.51
CA ILE A 130 -18.30 -14.38 21.12
C ILE A 130 -19.04 -15.70 20.84
N GLU A 131 -18.67 -16.41 19.78
CA GLU A 131 -19.27 -17.70 19.45
C GLU A 131 -19.01 -18.73 20.55
N GLY A 132 -20.04 -19.56 20.81
CA GLY A 132 -19.99 -20.59 21.83
C GLY A 132 -21.29 -20.76 22.60
N THR A 133 -21.21 -21.62 23.60
CA THR A 133 -22.28 -21.86 24.56
C THR A 133 -22.00 -21.09 25.83
N TRP A 134 -23.01 -20.39 26.30
CA TRP A 134 -22.97 -19.48 27.43
C TRP A 134 -24.10 -19.82 28.40
N GLN A 135 -23.81 -19.79 29.71
CA GLN A 135 -24.79 -19.96 30.76
C GLN A 135 -24.88 -18.69 31.61
N LEU A 136 -26.10 -18.24 31.86
CA LEU A 136 -26.35 -17.00 32.61
C LEU A 136 -25.85 -17.14 34.06
N CYS A 137 -25.18 -16.11 34.54
CA CYS A 137 -24.60 -16.01 35.88
C CYS A 137 -25.35 -14.99 36.74
N GLY A 138 -25.19 -15.10 38.06
CA GLY A 138 -25.56 -14.05 38.98
C GLY A 138 -24.62 -12.83 38.89
N LYS A 139 -24.93 -11.75 39.62
CA LYS A 139 -24.07 -10.55 39.70
C LYS A 139 -22.70 -10.84 40.31
N ASP A 140 -22.57 -11.94 41.04
CA ASP A 140 -21.33 -12.48 41.60
C ASP A 140 -20.48 -13.23 40.56
N SER A 141 -20.91 -13.29 39.29
CA SER A 141 -20.24 -14.02 38.20
C SER A 141 -20.12 -15.52 38.43
N LEU A 142 -20.88 -16.07 39.38
CA LEU A 142 -20.95 -17.51 39.61
C LEU A 142 -22.12 -18.11 38.83
N ILE A 143 -21.88 -19.26 38.20
CA ILE A 143 -22.96 -20.09 37.68
C ILE A 143 -23.73 -20.61 38.88
N SER A 144 -24.98 -20.17 39.00
CA SER A 144 -25.92 -20.75 39.95
C SER A 144 -27.14 -21.26 39.19
N THR A 145 -27.67 -22.40 39.61
CA THR A 145 -28.99 -22.88 39.14
C THR A 145 -30.15 -22.07 39.73
N ASN A 146 -29.84 -20.92 40.34
CA ASN A 146 -30.77 -20.05 41.03
C ASN A 146 -30.57 -18.59 40.61
N VAL A 147 -30.32 -18.37 39.32
CA VAL A 147 -30.28 -17.01 38.77
C VAL A 147 -31.63 -16.34 39.07
N GLU A 148 -31.56 -15.17 39.72
CA GLU A 148 -32.72 -14.39 40.20
C GLU A 148 -33.63 -15.09 41.25
N GLY A 149 -33.19 -16.18 41.90
CA GLY A 149 -33.93 -16.77 43.02
C GLY A 149 -35.07 -17.73 42.66
N PHE A 150 -35.19 -18.14 41.39
CA PHE A 150 -36.33 -18.97 40.91
C PHE A 150 -35.99 -20.42 40.53
N GLY A 151 -34.79 -20.94 40.80
CA GLY A 151 -34.42 -22.31 40.40
C GLY A 151 -34.37 -22.51 38.89
N LYS A 152 -34.04 -21.44 38.16
CA LYS A 152 -33.99 -21.38 36.70
C LYS A 152 -32.53 -21.34 36.22
N SER A 153 -32.28 -21.97 35.09
CA SER A 153 -31.02 -21.86 34.36
C SER A 153 -31.31 -21.43 32.93
N ARG A 154 -30.52 -20.48 32.42
CA ARG A 154 -30.65 -19.97 31.06
C ARG A 154 -29.34 -20.24 30.31
N ILE A 155 -29.46 -20.86 29.14
CA ILE A 155 -28.35 -21.11 28.21
C ILE A 155 -28.58 -20.25 26.97
N LYS A 156 -27.50 -19.63 26.49
CA LYS A 156 -27.44 -18.93 25.21
C LYS A 156 -26.39 -19.62 24.34
N VAL A 157 -26.77 -20.02 23.13
CA VAL A 157 -25.86 -20.54 22.12
C VAL A 157 -25.71 -19.49 21.04
N ILE A 158 -24.49 -19.02 20.79
CA ILE A 158 -24.15 -18.02 19.78
C ILE A 158 -23.33 -18.70 18.69
N SER A 159 -23.79 -18.64 17.44
CA SER A 159 -23.12 -19.27 16.31
C SER A 159 -23.43 -18.56 15.00
N LYS A 160 -22.40 -18.17 14.24
CA LYS A 160 -22.46 -17.71 12.85
C LYS A 160 -23.59 -16.70 12.57
N GLY A 161 -23.63 -15.63 13.37
CA GLY A 161 -24.63 -14.55 13.20
C GLY A 161 -26.04 -14.90 13.71
N THR A 162 -26.21 -16.04 14.37
CA THR A 162 -27.46 -16.45 15.03
C THR A 162 -27.23 -16.71 16.50
N PHE A 163 -28.28 -16.57 17.30
CA PHE A 163 -28.27 -16.98 18.68
C PHE A 163 -29.57 -17.70 19.04
N THR A 164 -29.49 -18.59 20.01
CA THR A 164 -30.65 -19.25 20.63
C THR A 164 -30.55 -19.09 22.13
N VAL A 165 -31.63 -18.69 22.77
CA VAL A 165 -31.77 -18.69 24.23
C VAL A 165 -32.74 -19.79 24.62
N THR A 166 -32.36 -20.57 25.63
CA THR A 166 -33.20 -21.61 26.22
C THR A 166 -33.21 -21.44 27.73
N GLU A 167 -34.41 -21.40 28.30
CA GLU A 167 -34.60 -21.35 29.74
C GLU A 167 -35.21 -22.65 30.26
N MET A 168 -34.58 -23.13 31.32
CA MET A 168 -34.84 -24.42 31.93
C MET A 168 -35.28 -24.21 33.37
N LYS A 169 -36.34 -24.90 33.79
CA LYS A 169 -36.71 -25.02 35.19
C LYS A 169 -36.03 -26.26 35.74
N VAL A 170 -34.92 -26.06 36.45
CA VAL A 170 -34.00 -27.14 36.84
C VAL A 170 -34.69 -28.18 37.72
N LYS A 171 -35.52 -27.73 38.67
CA LYS A 171 -36.26 -28.62 39.59
C LYS A 171 -37.25 -29.55 38.87
N ASP A 172 -37.87 -29.05 37.79
CA ASP A 172 -38.94 -29.76 37.10
C ASP A 172 -38.42 -30.51 35.87
N SER A 173 -37.13 -30.34 35.52
CA SER A 173 -36.53 -30.89 34.30
C SER A 173 -37.30 -30.53 33.01
N THR A 174 -37.81 -29.29 32.95
CA THR A 174 -38.61 -28.80 31.81
C THR A 174 -38.02 -27.53 31.19
N LEU A 175 -38.24 -27.38 29.89
CA LEU A 175 -38.01 -26.13 29.17
C LEU A 175 -39.28 -25.28 29.22
N PHE A 176 -39.16 -23.98 29.45
CA PHE A 176 -40.35 -23.11 29.53
C PHE A 176 -40.27 -21.85 28.68
N ALA A 177 -39.10 -21.52 28.13
CA ALA A 177 -38.91 -20.38 27.25
C ALA A 177 -37.77 -20.64 26.27
N ASP A 178 -38.02 -20.32 25.00
CA ASP A 178 -37.05 -20.42 23.93
C ASP A 178 -37.29 -19.31 22.90
N PHE A 179 -36.21 -18.70 22.43
CA PHE A 179 -36.25 -17.82 21.28
C PHE A 179 -34.96 -17.88 20.49
N VAL A 180 -35.10 -17.72 19.18
CA VAL A 180 -34.02 -17.75 18.20
C VAL A 180 -33.98 -16.40 17.52
N GLY A 181 -32.79 -15.87 17.37
CA GLY A 181 -32.56 -14.57 16.74
C GLY A 181 -31.33 -14.55 15.85
N SER A 182 -31.17 -13.42 15.18
CA SER A 182 -29.93 -13.06 14.50
C SER A 182 -29.19 -12.02 15.32
N TYR A 183 -27.87 -12.02 15.27
CA TYR A 183 -27.08 -10.93 15.82
C TYR A 183 -26.12 -10.34 14.78
N LYS A 184 -25.69 -9.12 15.04
CA LYS A 184 -24.55 -8.49 14.37
C LYS A 184 -23.72 -7.75 15.40
N ILE A 185 -22.44 -7.56 15.09
CA ILE A 185 -21.56 -6.72 15.90
C ILE A 185 -21.17 -5.50 15.07
N GLU A 186 -21.42 -4.32 15.62
CA GLU A 186 -20.99 -3.05 15.05
C GLU A 186 -20.08 -2.36 16.06
N LYS A 187 -18.78 -2.28 15.74
CA LYS A 187 -17.74 -1.85 16.68
C LYS A 187 -17.72 -2.77 17.91
N ASN A 188 -18.13 -2.27 19.08
CA ASN A 188 -18.23 -3.04 20.33
C ASN A 188 -19.68 -3.20 20.81
N ILE A 189 -20.66 -3.00 19.91
CA ILE A 189 -22.08 -3.17 20.22
C ILE A 189 -22.56 -4.47 19.59
N TYR A 190 -22.95 -5.41 20.46
CA TYR A 190 -23.59 -6.66 20.10
C TYR A 190 -25.11 -6.43 20.01
N ILE A 191 -25.68 -6.59 18.82
CA ILE A 191 -27.07 -6.25 18.52
C ILE A 191 -27.82 -7.53 18.20
N GLU A 192 -28.77 -7.90 19.06
CA GLU A 192 -29.64 -9.07 18.93
C GLU A 192 -30.99 -8.67 18.37
N LYS A 193 -31.50 -9.41 17.39
CA LYS A 193 -32.87 -9.31 16.90
C LYS A 193 -33.57 -10.66 17.05
N ILE A 194 -34.66 -10.68 17.80
CA ILE A 194 -35.46 -11.88 18.04
C ILE A 194 -36.33 -12.16 16.82
N LEU A 195 -36.16 -13.34 16.20
CA LEU A 195 -36.85 -13.71 14.95
C LEU A 195 -37.98 -14.72 15.21
N TYR A 196 -37.72 -15.70 16.07
CA TYR A 196 -38.65 -16.76 16.42
C TYR A 196 -38.74 -16.86 17.94
N THR A 197 -39.93 -17.15 18.45
CA THR A 197 -40.19 -17.30 19.87
C THR A 197 -41.11 -18.49 20.08
N ASN A 198 -41.04 -19.09 21.26
CA ASN A 198 -42.13 -19.85 21.81
C ASN A 198 -43.46 -19.07 21.68
N PRO A 199 -44.60 -19.72 21.39
CA PRO A 199 -45.91 -19.05 21.38
C PRO A 199 -46.22 -18.24 22.66
N ALA A 200 -45.77 -18.72 23.83
CA ALA A 200 -45.93 -18.03 25.10
C ALA A 200 -45.15 -16.69 25.17
N LEU A 201 -44.11 -16.54 24.35
CA LEU A 201 -43.22 -15.37 24.29
C LEU A 201 -43.43 -14.52 23.04
N ARG A 202 -44.58 -14.63 22.36
CA ARG A 202 -44.85 -13.92 21.08
C ARG A 202 -44.60 -12.40 21.14
N ASN A 203 -44.75 -11.79 22.31
CA ASN A 203 -44.54 -10.36 22.51
C ASN A 203 -43.08 -9.94 22.33
N TYR A 204 -42.14 -10.88 22.43
CA TYR A 204 -40.71 -10.64 22.20
C TYR A 204 -40.32 -10.72 20.73
N LYS A 205 -41.18 -11.24 19.85
CA LYS A 205 -40.88 -11.40 18.44
C LYS A 205 -40.64 -10.05 17.77
N GLY A 206 -39.50 -9.89 17.10
CA GLY A 206 -39.11 -8.67 16.41
C GLY A 206 -38.40 -7.64 17.28
N ILE A 207 -38.35 -7.82 18.60
CA ILE A 207 -37.57 -6.95 19.49
C ILE A 207 -36.10 -7.00 19.10
N THR A 208 -35.48 -5.82 19.11
CA THR A 208 -34.04 -5.66 18.91
C THR A 208 -33.45 -5.10 20.20
N ASN A 209 -32.48 -5.79 20.76
CA ASN A 209 -31.72 -5.35 21.94
C ASN A 209 -30.27 -5.13 21.55
N SER A 210 -29.66 -4.10 22.11
CA SER A 210 -28.27 -3.73 21.86
C SER A 210 -27.50 -3.78 23.16
N PHE A 211 -26.28 -4.29 23.11
CA PHE A 211 -25.44 -4.46 24.29
C PHE A 211 -24.03 -3.97 24.01
N GLU A 212 -23.49 -3.15 24.90
CA GLU A 212 -22.04 -3.06 25.04
C GLU A 212 -21.57 -4.41 25.58
N TYR A 213 -20.60 -5.04 24.91
CA TYR A 213 -20.10 -6.33 25.35
C TYR A 213 -18.60 -6.30 25.65
N GLU A 214 -18.20 -7.12 26.61
CA GLU A 214 -16.81 -7.36 26.97
C GLU A 214 -16.65 -8.85 27.29
N ILE A 215 -15.59 -9.48 26.78
CA ILE A 215 -15.23 -10.86 27.10
C ILE A 215 -13.95 -10.83 27.94
N LYS A 216 -13.99 -11.48 29.10
CA LYS A 216 -12.82 -11.68 29.99
C LYS A 216 -12.77 -13.15 30.37
N ASP A 217 -11.73 -13.84 29.92
CA ASP A 217 -11.54 -15.27 30.14
C ASP A 217 -12.76 -16.08 29.67
N ASP A 218 -13.49 -16.70 30.60
CA ASP A 218 -14.70 -17.46 30.34
C ASP A 218 -15.98 -16.67 30.59
N LEU A 219 -15.91 -15.37 30.82
CA LEU A 219 -17.08 -14.50 31.09
C LEU A 219 -17.36 -13.55 29.92
N LEU A 220 -18.64 -13.45 29.56
CA LEU A 220 -19.21 -12.49 28.64
C LEU A 220 -20.12 -11.54 29.43
N PHE A 221 -19.74 -10.26 29.45
CA PHE A 221 -20.51 -9.19 30.05
C PHE A 221 -21.32 -8.51 28.96
N LEU A 222 -22.63 -8.39 29.14
CA LEU A 222 -23.53 -7.66 28.26
C LEU A 222 -24.20 -6.55 29.06
N LYS A 223 -23.95 -5.30 28.69
CA LYS A 223 -24.56 -4.12 29.32
C LYS A 223 -25.56 -3.48 28.36
N GLY A 224 -26.80 -3.30 28.82
CA GLY A 224 -27.90 -2.82 27.98
C GLY A 224 -27.66 -1.42 27.43
N VAL A 225 -27.81 -1.27 26.11
CA VAL A 225 -27.85 0.04 25.42
C VAL A 225 -29.29 0.31 25.03
N ASN A 226 -29.88 1.34 25.64
CA ASN A 226 -31.30 1.70 25.48
C ASN A 226 -32.27 0.55 25.85
N ASN A 227 -31.84 -0.36 26.71
CA ASN A 227 -32.66 -1.39 27.33
C ASN A 227 -32.19 -1.62 28.77
N ILE A 228 -32.96 -2.37 29.54
CA ILE A 228 -32.76 -2.54 31.00
C ILE A 228 -31.95 -3.79 31.37
N TYR A 229 -31.44 -4.52 30.39
CA TYR A 229 -30.86 -5.84 30.61
C TYR A 229 -29.34 -5.73 30.75
N ASP A 230 -28.85 -5.96 31.96
CA ASP A 230 -27.43 -6.20 32.23
C ASP A 230 -27.25 -7.67 32.59
N GLU A 231 -26.49 -8.39 31.78
CA GLU A 231 -26.33 -9.84 31.86
C GLU A 231 -24.85 -10.22 31.94
N ILE A 232 -24.55 -11.22 32.76
CA ILE A 232 -23.23 -11.84 32.83
C ILE A 232 -23.41 -13.29 32.46
N TRP A 233 -22.59 -13.78 31.54
CA TRP A 233 -22.66 -15.12 31.00
C TRP A 233 -21.32 -15.81 31.15
N LYS A 234 -21.31 -17.09 31.52
CA LYS A 234 -20.09 -17.90 31.60
C LYS A 234 -20.06 -18.94 30.50
N ARG A 235 -18.93 -19.10 29.83
CA ARG A 235 -18.71 -20.09 28.77
C ARG A 235 -18.82 -21.48 29.37
N VAL A 236 -19.59 -22.35 28.71
CA VAL A 236 -19.79 -23.73 29.12
C VAL A 236 -19.30 -24.65 28.01
N GLU A 237 -18.41 -25.56 28.38
CA GLU A 237 -18.04 -26.70 27.54
C GLU A 237 -18.90 -27.88 27.97
N PHE A 238 -19.72 -28.38 27.05
CA PHE A 238 -20.39 -29.66 27.26
C PHE A 238 -19.37 -30.75 26.92
N ASN A 239 -18.88 -31.43 27.96
CA ASN A 239 -18.12 -32.66 27.84
C ASN A 239 -19.02 -33.83 27.40
#